data_AF-A0A933XR93-F1
#
_entry.id   AF-A0A933XR93-F1
#
_cell.length_a   1.000
_cell.length_b   1.000
_cell.length_c   1.000
_cell.angle_alpha   90.00
_cell.angle_beta   90.00
_cell.angle_gamma   90.00
#
_symmetry.space_group_name_H-M   'P 1'
#
loop_
_entity.id
_entity.type
_entity.pdbx_description
1 polymer ?
#
loop_
_entity_poly.entity_id
_entity_poly.type
_entity_poly.pdbx_seq_one_letter_code
_entity_poly.pdbx_strand_id
1 'polypeptide(L)'
;MKKLSLFFVATLVLAGCVQQTPQITTPTPIPTQPTTSQNAESFKSVPGQKFGDMVFAKVESNYATFTGTAEVTGQYSTSDLTGNICFYPDQNSAGKIPNLRGVGSQVYFCFSNGDIAKKLLGSSEGKATVTIQGYKDMTIATSQEPLSELVKVVSKN
;
A
#
# COMPACT_ATOMS: atom_id res chain seq x y z
N MET A 1 -43.75 -49.76 28.39
CA MET A 1 -43.70 -50.80 27.34
C MET A 1 -42.60 -50.37 26.37
N LYS A 2 -41.35 -50.82 26.51
CA LYS A 2 -40.75 -52.10 26.07
C LYS A 2 -40.70 -52.22 24.54
N LYS A 3 -39.47 -52.43 24.03
CA LYS A 3 -39.02 -52.83 22.66
C LYS A 3 -38.52 -51.67 21.79
N LEU A 4 -37.44 -51.80 21.01
CA LEU A 4 -36.39 -52.81 20.87
C LEU A 4 -35.31 -52.17 19.97
N SER A 5 -34.05 -52.55 20.22
CA SER A 5 -32.84 -52.19 19.49
C SER A 5 -32.93 -52.50 17.99
N LEU A 6 -32.30 -51.66 17.14
CA LEU A 6 -31.76 -52.12 15.85
C LEU A 6 -30.40 -51.44 15.60
N PHE A 7 -29.37 -52.26 15.65
CA PHE A 7 -27.99 -51.95 15.27
C PHE A 7 -27.92 -51.69 13.77
N PHE A 8 -27.34 -50.55 13.37
CA PHE A 8 -26.76 -50.40 12.04
C PHE A 8 -25.26 -50.27 12.19
N VAL A 9 -24.59 -51.38 11.88
CA VAL A 9 -23.15 -51.44 11.58
C VAL A 9 -22.97 -50.77 10.23
N ALA A 10 -22.44 -49.54 10.22
CA ALA A 10 -22.04 -48.86 8.99
C ALA A 10 -20.59 -49.25 8.66
N THR A 11 -20.46 -49.95 7.55
CA THR A 11 -19.24 -50.50 6.98
C THR A 11 -18.23 -49.39 6.68
N LEU A 12 -17.04 -49.55 7.24
CA LEU A 12 -15.86 -48.72 7.03
C LEU A 12 -15.35 -48.93 5.59
N VAL A 13 -15.63 -48.00 4.67
CA VAL A 13 -15.00 -47.96 3.34
C VAL A 13 -13.76 -47.07 3.44
N LEU A 14 -12.61 -47.68 3.70
CA LEU A 14 -11.30 -47.05 3.52
C LEU A 14 -11.04 -46.91 2.01
N ALA A 15 -11.53 -45.82 1.42
CA ALA A 15 -11.07 -45.37 0.12
C ALA A 15 -9.60 -44.98 0.26
N GLY A 16 -8.71 -45.77 -0.35
CA GLY A 16 -7.30 -45.45 -0.46
C GLY A 16 -7.12 -44.15 -1.25
N CYS A 17 -6.86 -43.05 -0.55
CA CYS A 17 -6.28 -41.87 -1.16
C CYS A 17 -4.86 -42.23 -1.59
N VAL A 18 -4.67 -42.46 -2.89
CA VAL A 18 -3.37 -42.35 -3.53
C VAL A 18 -2.92 -40.90 -3.33
N GLN A 19 -2.07 -40.67 -2.34
CA GLN A 19 -1.37 -39.40 -2.18
C GLN A 19 -0.41 -39.26 -3.35
N GLN A 20 -0.88 -38.56 -4.39
CA GLN A 20 -0.03 -38.00 -5.41
C GLN A 20 0.86 -36.97 -4.71
N THR A 21 2.13 -37.33 -4.51
CA THR A 21 3.15 -36.42 -4.01
C THR A 21 3.16 -35.20 -4.93
N PRO A 22 3.00 -33.97 -4.42
CA PRO A 22 3.23 -32.78 -5.23
C PRO A 22 4.68 -32.86 -5.73
N GLN A 23 4.87 -32.91 -7.04
CA GLN A 23 6.19 -32.64 -7.59
C GLN A 23 6.52 -31.21 -7.22
N ILE A 24 7.46 -31.06 -6.29
CA ILE A 24 8.16 -29.81 -6.06
C ILE A 24 8.88 -29.51 -7.37
N THR A 25 8.23 -28.72 -8.21
CA THR A 25 8.92 -28.03 -9.29
C THR A 25 9.85 -27.06 -8.58
N THR A 26 11.14 -27.35 -8.68
CA THR A 26 12.21 -26.42 -8.31
C THR A 26 11.81 -25.06 -8.87
N PRO A 27 11.64 -24.01 -8.04
CA PRO A 27 11.42 -22.68 -8.58
C PRO A 27 12.60 -22.39 -9.50
N THR A 28 12.29 -22.06 -10.75
CA THR A 28 13.26 -21.46 -11.67
C THR A 28 14.02 -20.40 -10.89
N PRO A 29 15.37 -20.38 -10.92
CA PRO A 29 16.10 -19.30 -10.26
C PRO A 29 15.53 -18.00 -10.81
N ILE A 30 14.85 -17.25 -9.93
CA ILE A 30 14.53 -15.86 -10.19
C ILE A 30 15.85 -15.24 -10.64
N PRO A 31 15.92 -14.62 -11.83
CA PRO A 31 17.13 -13.92 -12.23
C PRO A 31 17.54 -13.06 -11.06
N THR A 32 18.75 -13.30 -10.54
CA THR A 32 19.31 -12.51 -9.44
C THR A 32 19.41 -11.10 -9.96
N GLN A 33 18.35 -10.33 -9.78
CA GLN A 33 18.32 -8.92 -10.07
C GLN A 33 19.37 -8.34 -9.12
N PRO A 34 20.38 -7.63 -9.64
CA PRO A 34 21.47 -7.15 -8.81
C PRO A 34 20.88 -6.36 -7.66
N THR A 35 21.08 -6.84 -6.43
CA THR A 35 20.82 -6.10 -5.20
C THR A 35 21.87 -5.00 -5.13
N THR A 36 21.75 -4.00 -6.01
CA THR A 36 22.40 -2.73 -5.79
C THR A 36 21.57 -2.06 -4.71
N SER A 37 21.99 -2.28 -3.46
CA SER A 37 21.86 -1.28 -2.41
C SER A 37 22.54 -0.02 -2.94
N GLN A 38 21.82 0.74 -3.77
CA GLN A 38 22.17 2.11 -4.09
C GLN A 38 21.83 2.88 -2.82
N ASN A 39 22.85 2.98 -1.96
CA ASN A 39 23.08 4.13 -1.12
C ASN A 39 22.35 5.33 -1.68
N ALA A 40 21.49 5.94 -0.86
CA ALA A 40 20.89 7.25 -1.04
C ALA A 40 21.67 8.14 -2.02
N GLU A 41 21.43 8.00 -3.32
CA GLU A 41 21.86 8.97 -4.29
C GLU A 41 21.08 10.21 -3.88
N SER A 42 21.79 11.13 -3.21
CA SER A 42 21.30 12.42 -2.77
C SER A 42 20.26 12.90 -3.77
N PHE A 43 19.01 13.01 -3.33
CA PHE A 43 17.91 13.46 -4.17
C PHE A 43 18.29 14.79 -4.82
N LYS A 44 18.72 14.76 -6.09
CA LYS A 44 19.18 15.93 -6.86
C LYS A 44 17.99 16.60 -7.54
N SER A 45 17.00 17.01 -6.77
CA SER A 45 15.91 17.83 -7.32
C SER A 45 16.25 19.30 -7.27
N VAL A 46 15.86 20.02 -8.32
CA VAL A 46 15.92 21.48 -8.37
C VAL A 46 14.51 22.01 -8.09
N PRO A 47 14.33 23.04 -7.23
CA PRO A 47 13.05 23.71 -7.06
C PRO A 47 12.39 24.02 -8.41
N GLY A 48 11.11 23.67 -8.56
CA GLY A 48 10.38 23.77 -9.83
C GLY A 48 10.33 22.49 -10.66
N GLN A 49 11.06 21.42 -10.30
CA GLN A 49 10.95 20.13 -10.98
C GLN A 49 9.54 19.54 -10.83
N LYS A 50 8.95 19.06 -11.94
CA LYS A 50 7.58 18.55 -11.99
C LYS A 50 7.51 17.02 -11.87
N PHE A 51 6.46 16.54 -11.20
CA PHE A 51 6.06 15.15 -11.05
C PHE A 51 4.55 15.07 -11.26
N GLY A 52 4.12 14.84 -12.51
CA GLY A 52 2.73 15.11 -12.90
C GLY A 52 2.38 16.59 -12.66
N ASP A 53 1.31 16.83 -11.91
CA ASP A 53 0.84 18.16 -11.51
C ASP A 53 1.50 18.68 -10.21
N MET A 54 2.33 17.86 -9.56
CA MET A 54 3.09 18.26 -8.39
C MET A 54 4.43 18.90 -8.79
N VAL A 55 4.88 19.86 -7.99
CA VAL A 55 6.12 20.61 -8.21
C VAL A 55 6.96 20.56 -6.95
N PHE A 56 8.21 20.12 -7.07
CA PHE A 56 9.16 20.14 -5.97
C PHE A 56 9.41 21.58 -5.51
N ALA A 57 9.22 21.84 -4.21
CA ALA A 57 9.37 23.16 -3.63
C ALA A 57 10.70 23.30 -2.89
N LYS A 58 10.92 22.49 -1.86
CA LYS A 58 12.09 22.56 -0.98
C LYS A 58 12.27 21.29 -0.16
N VAL A 59 13.44 21.15 0.45
CA VAL A 59 13.68 20.19 1.54
C VAL A 59 13.62 20.92 2.88
N GLU A 60 12.87 20.38 3.83
CA GLU A 60 12.84 20.85 5.23
C GLU A 60 13.02 19.65 6.16
N SER A 61 14.02 19.74 7.04
CA SER A 61 14.43 18.63 7.89
C SER A 61 14.73 17.36 7.07
N ASN A 62 13.81 16.38 7.08
CA ASN A 62 13.94 15.10 6.38
C ASN A 62 12.88 14.91 5.29
N TYR A 63 12.14 15.96 4.94
CA TYR A 63 11.06 15.91 3.96
C TYR A 63 11.36 16.78 2.74
N ALA A 64 11.19 16.21 1.55
CA ALA A 64 10.98 16.95 0.32
C ALA A 64 9.50 17.32 0.24
N THR A 65 9.21 18.61 0.16
CA THR A 65 7.85 19.13 0.05
C THR A 65 7.52 19.46 -1.40
N PHE A 66 6.30 19.12 -1.80
CA PHE A 66 5.77 19.34 -3.13
C PHE A 66 4.50 20.19 -3.06
N THR A 67 4.41 21.17 -3.95
CA THR A 67 3.22 22.00 -4.17
C THR A 67 2.39 21.47 -5.33
N GLY A 68 1.14 21.91 -5.43
CA GLY A 68 0.19 21.43 -6.44
C GLY A 68 -0.76 20.38 -5.88
N THR A 69 -1.60 19.84 -6.76
CA THR A 69 -2.60 18.83 -6.41
C THR A 69 -2.45 17.62 -7.31
N ALA A 70 -2.76 16.43 -6.81
CA ALA A 70 -2.86 15.23 -7.64
C ALA A 70 -4.16 14.49 -7.37
N GLU A 71 -4.77 13.95 -8.41
CA GLU A 71 -5.88 13.01 -8.28
C GLU A 71 -5.36 11.57 -8.37
N VAL A 72 -5.53 10.81 -7.29
CA VAL A 72 -5.04 9.45 -7.16
C VAL A 72 -6.14 8.48 -6.75
N THR A 73 -6.20 7.36 -7.46
CA THR A 73 -7.02 6.19 -7.13
C THR A 73 -6.15 5.15 -6.41
N GLY A 74 -6.69 4.54 -5.37
CA GLY A 74 -5.98 3.51 -4.59
C GLY A 74 -6.81 2.96 -3.44
N GLN A 75 -6.17 2.09 -2.66
CA GLN A 75 -6.72 1.55 -1.42
C GLN A 75 -6.41 2.50 -0.26
N TYR A 76 -7.26 2.51 0.75
CA TYR A 76 -6.98 3.19 2.01
C TYR A 76 -7.33 2.32 3.20
N SER A 77 -6.61 2.49 4.31
CA SER A 77 -6.86 1.81 5.57
C SER A 77 -6.41 2.69 6.74
N THR A 78 -6.90 2.40 7.94
CA THR A 78 -6.40 3.06 9.16
C THR A 78 -5.10 2.39 9.58
N SER A 79 -4.03 3.17 9.79
CA SER A 79 -2.78 2.68 10.37
C SER A 79 -2.96 2.38 11.86
N ASP A 80 -2.56 1.18 12.29
CA ASP A 80 -2.58 0.79 13.70
C ASP A 80 -1.57 1.60 14.54
N LEU A 81 -0.53 2.15 13.89
CA LEU A 81 0.55 2.88 14.56
C LEU A 81 0.17 4.34 14.83
N THR A 82 -0.39 5.01 13.83
CA THR A 82 -0.68 6.46 13.90
C THR A 82 -2.16 6.74 14.09
N GLY A 83 -3.03 5.74 13.88
CA GLY A 83 -4.47 5.93 13.80
C GLY A 83 -4.90 6.79 12.63
N ASN A 84 -4.01 7.19 11.72
CA ASN A 84 -4.33 7.99 10.54
C ASN A 84 -4.76 7.09 9.39
N ILE A 85 -5.54 7.64 8.46
CA ILE A 85 -5.83 6.95 7.21
C ILE A 85 -4.59 7.03 6.32
N CYS A 86 -4.09 5.87 5.92
CA CYS A 86 -3.02 5.72 4.94
C CYS A 86 -3.60 5.30 3.60
N PHE A 87 -2.97 5.78 2.53
CA PHE A 87 -3.42 5.61 1.16
C PHE A 87 -2.31 4.94 0.35
N TYR A 88 -2.71 3.94 -0.44
CA TYR A 88 -1.86 3.11 -1.27
C TYR A 88 -2.33 3.27 -2.72
N PRO A 89 -1.76 4.24 -3.47
CA PRO A 89 -2.13 4.48 -4.86
C PRO A 89 -1.94 3.23 -5.72
N ASP A 90 -2.89 2.99 -6.62
CA ASP A 90 -2.75 1.99 -7.68
C ASP A 90 -1.57 2.36 -8.59
N GLN A 91 -1.04 1.40 -9.35
CA GLN A 91 0.15 1.59 -10.21
C GLN A 91 0.06 2.83 -11.13
N ASN A 92 -1.11 3.07 -11.74
CA ASN A 92 -1.33 4.24 -12.60
C ASN A 92 -1.31 5.57 -11.83
N SER A 93 -1.77 5.56 -10.58
CA SER A 93 -1.80 6.73 -9.71
C SER A 93 -0.45 6.99 -9.05
N ALA A 94 0.32 5.94 -8.75
CA ALA A 94 1.64 6.04 -8.13
C ALA A 94 2.61 6.89 -8.97
N GLY A 95 2.53 6.83 -10.30
CA GLY A 95 3.34 7.68 -11.20
C GLY A 95 3.01 9.17 -11.17
N LYS A 96 1.92 9.57 -10.51
CA LYS A 96 1.53 10.98 -10.33
C LYS A 96 2.11 11.60 -9.04
N ILE A 97 2.73 10.78 -8.20
CA ILE A 97 3.28 11.20 -6.92
C ILE A 97 4.81 10.94 -6.96
N PRO A 98 5.64 11.88 -6.49
CA PRO A 98 7.06 11.64 -6.29
C PRO A 98 7.32 10.43 -5.37
N ASN A 99 8.28 9.58 -5.74
CA ASN A 99 8.77 8.49 -4.90
C ASN A 99 10.30 8.61 -4.75
N LEU A 100 10.73 9.17 -3.62
CA LEU A 100 12.13 9.46 -3.35
C LEU A 100 12.85 8.30 -2.66
N ARG A 101 12.09 7.29 -2.23
CA ARG A 101 12.59 6.13 -1.48
C ARG A 101 13.20 5.04 -2.37
N GLY A 102 13.50 5.38 -3.62
CA GLY A 102 14.15 4.49 -4.59
C GLY A 102 13.21 3.53 -5.31
N VAL A 103 13.77 2.84 -6.30
CA VAL A 103 13.08 1.85 -7.13
C VAL A 103 12.71 0.63 -6.28
N GLY A 104 11.47 0.14 -6.42
CA GLY A 104 10.98 -1.05 -5.73
C GLY A 104 10.23 -0.78 -4.41
N SER A 105 10.29 0.45 -3.89
CA SER A 105 9.48 0.86 -2.74
C SER A 105 8.04 1.12 -3.16
N GLN A 106 7.07 0.51 -2.46
CA GLN A 106 5.65 0.81 -2.66
C GLN A 106 5.37 2.27 -2.32
N VAL A 107 4.73 2.99 -3.25
CA VAL A 107 4.26 4.36 -3.00
C VAL A 107 3.09 4.28 -2.03
N TYR A 108 3.18 4.99 -0.92
CA TYR A 108 2.09 5.18 0.03
C TYR A 108 2.32 6.47 0.81
N PHE A 109 1.26 7.00 1.41
CA PHE A 109 1.33 8.14 2.31
C PHE A 109 0.18 8.09 3.30
N CYS A 110 0.30 8.80 4.41
CA CYS A 110 -0.77 8.94 5.39
C CYS A 110 -1.29 10.37 5.42
N PHE A 111 -2.59 10.52 5.67
CA PHE A 111 -3.21 11.83 5.64
C PHE A 111 -2.80 12.64 6.88
N SER A 112 -2.17 13.79 6.66
CA SER A 112 -1.79 14.72 7.74
C SER A 112 -3.00 15.36 8.41
N ASN A 113 -4.12 15.49 7.68
CA ASN A 113 -5.42 15.94 8.18
C ASN A 113 -6.34 14.75 8.54
N GLY A 114 -5.85 13.87 9.42
CA GLY A 114 -6.47 12.59 9.77
C GLY A 114 -7.96 12.66 10.12
N ASP A 115 -8.41 13.68 10.84
CA ASP A 115 -9.84 13.84 11.19
C ASP A 115 -10.73 14.10 9.97
N ILE A 116 -10.25 14.91 9.03
CA ILE A 116 -10.95 15.16 7.75
C ILE A 116 -10.97 13.87 6.92
N ALA A 117 -9.84 13.17 6.84
CA ALA A 117 -9.75 11.91 6.12
C ALA A 117 -10.71 10.85 6.68
N LYS A 118 -10.72 10.65 8.00
CA LYS A 118 -11.65 9.73 8.67
C LYS A 118 -13.11 10.11 8.43
N LYS A 119 -13.44 11.40 8.46
CA LYS A 119 -14.81 11.86 8.22
C LYS A 119 -15.28 11.55 6.79
N LEU A 120 -14.40 11.72 5.80
CA LEU A 120 -14.77 11.57 4.38
C LEU A 120 -14.63 10.13 3.87
N LEU A 121 -13.61 9.40 4.32
CA LEU A 121 -13.32 8.03 3.90
C LEU A 121 -13.87 6.99 4.89
N GLY A 122 -14.20 7.36 6.12
CA GLY A 122 -14.50 6.40 7.18
C GLY A 122 -13.24 5.76 7.78
N SER A 123 -13.44 4.83 8.71
CA SER A 123 -12.34 4.15 9.43
C SER A 123 -12.05 2.73 8.91
N SER A 124 -12.92 2.19 8.06
CA SER A 124 -12.76 0.86 7.46
C SER A 124 -11.91 0.93 6.19
N GLU A 125 -11.22 -0.15 5.87
CA GLU A 125 -10.50 -0.30 4.60
C GLU A 125 -11.45 -0.15 3.40
N GLY A 126 -10.98 0.45 2.31
CA GLY A 126 -11.76 0.60 1.10
C GLY A 126 -10.95 1.09 -0.10
N LYS A 127 -11.65 1.32 -1.22
CA LYS A 127 -11.08 1.90 -2.43
C LYS A 127 -11.63 3.29 -2.67
N ALA A 128 -10.80 4.24 -3.06
CA ALA A 128 -11.26 5.59 -3.40
C ALA A 128 -10.43 6.24 -4.49
N THR A 129 -11.00 7.26 -5.11
CA THR A 129 -10.26 8.29 -5.86
C THR A 129 -10.31 9.57 -5.05
N VAL A 130 -9.15 10.16 -4.78
CA VAL A 130 -9.00 11.34 -3.93
C VAL A 130 -8.17 12.41 -4.63
N THR A 131 -8.44 13.67 -4.32
CA THR A 131 -7.53 14.77 -4.64
C THR A 131 -6.70 15.05 -3.39
N ILE A 132 -5.38 15.06 -3.55
CA ILE A 132 -4.42 15.34 -2.48
C ILE A 132 -3.62 16.60 -2.78
N GLN A 133 -3.09 17.22 -1.73
CA GLN A 133 -2.18 18.36 -1.81
C GLN A 133 -1.11 18.31 -0.72
N GLY A 134 -0.15 19.23 -0.79
CA GLY A 134 0.84 19.42 0.26
C GLY A 134 1.67 18.16 0.53
N TYR A 135 1.99 17.41 -0.52
CA TYR A 135 2.67 16.13 -0.41
C TYR A 135 4.09 16.32 0.13
N LYS A 136 4.47 15.44 1.06
CA LYS A 136 5.79 15.40 1.69
C LYS A 136 6.32 13.98 1.61
N ASP A 137 7.41 13.79 0.90
CA ASP A 137 8.12 12.51 0.85
C ASP A 137 9.41 12.60 1.65
N MET A 138 9.88 11.48 2.17
CA MET A 138 11.10 11.43 2.96
C MET A 138 12.33 11.43 2.07
N THR A 139 13.31 12.27 2.38
CA THR A 139 14.60 12.32 1.67
C THR A 139 15.60 11.30 2.16
N ILE A 140 15.34 10.69 3.32
CA ILE A 140 16.14 9.62 3.93
C ILE A 140 15.21 8.52 4.45
N ALA A 141 15.67 7.27 4.44
CA ALA A 141 14.91 6.17 5.02
C ALA A 141 14.84 6.35 6.55
N THR A 142 13.65 6.63 7.07
CA THR A 142 13.37 6.73 8.51
C THR A 142 12.11 5.93 8.85
N SER A 143 11.78 5.82 10.13
CA SER A 143 10.51 5.26 10.59
C SER A 143 9.29 6.17 10.36
N GLN A 144 9.49 7.37 9.80
CA GLN A 144 8.39 8.28 9.49
C GLN A 144 7.65 7.85 8.22
N GLU A 145 6.47 8.40 8.01
CA GLU A 145 5.64 8.12 6.83
C GLU A 145 5.65 9.33 5.90
N PRO A 146 5.56 9.14 4.57
CA PRO A 146 5.19 10.22 3.66
C PRO A 146 3.80 10.74 4.01
N LEU A 147 3.58 12.03 3.81
CA LEU A 147 2.35 12.71 4.24
C LEU A 147 1.69 13.45 3.08
N SER A 148 0.37 13.57 3.12
CA SER A 148 -0.38 14.47 2.25
C SER A 148 -1.67 14.93 2.92
N GLU A 149 -2.22 16.06 2.48
CA GLU A 149 -3.56 16.49 2.90
C GLU A 149 -4.62 15.95 1.94
N LEU A 150 -5.71 15.42 2.49
CA LEU A 150 -6.91 15.13 1.70
C LEU A 150 -7.64 16.45 1.39
N VAL A 151 -7.83 16.75 0.10
CA VAL A 151 -8.62 17.90 -0.35
C VAL A 151 -10.08 17.51 -0.53
N LYS A 152 -10.32 16.41 -1.25
CA LYS A 152 -11.67 15.87 -1.49
C LYS A 152 -11.62 14.39 -1.88
N VAL A 153 -12.74 13.71 -1.66
CA VAL A 153 -13.02 12.38 -2.22
C VAL A 153 -13.79 12.57 -3.53
N VAL A 154 -13.24 12.09 -4.63
CA VAL A 154 -13.85 12.13 -5.97
C VAL A 154 -14.83 10.97 -6.15
N SER A 155 -14.43 9.78 -5.73
CA SER A 155 -15.27 8.58 -5.68
C SER A 155 -14.82 7.64 -4.58
N LYS A 156 -15.73 6.81 -4.08
CA LYS A 156 -15.46 5.78 -3.06
C LYS A 156 -16.27 4.54 -3.42
N ASN A 157 -15.61 3.38 -3.42
CA ASN A 157 -16.17 2.08 -3.80
C ASN A 157 -16.12 1.11 -2.62
#